data_AF-A0A6G9YSK3-F1
#
_entry.id   AF-A0A6G9YSK3-F1
#
_cell.length_a   1.000
_cell.length_b   1.000
_cell.length_c   1.000
_cell.angle_alpha   90.00
_cell.angle_beta   90.00
_cell.angle_gamma   90.00
#
_symmetry.space_group_name_H-M   'P 1'
#
loop_
_entity.id
_entity.type
_entity.pdbx_description
1 polymer ?
#
loop_
_entity_poly.entity_id
_entity_poly.type
_entity_poly.pdbx_seq_one_letter_code
_entity_poly.pdbx_strand_id
1 'polypeptide(L)'
;MTTEAAPSTRRSDATRQALLRAARDEFAQYGLAGARVDRIAEAAGVNKERIYGLFGSKDKLFDVILIETIDEFMEMVNPLAETDPGEYVAKHFDYHSKHPQLMRLMLWEALHRGDDEAHDIDGKRARHYQQKFASASKQFGVDPGNGGLLLLALCGLSNWNLAIPQVVRLLLGPGADDKAATREFMKEFARAAMRDPELFTPVKGGDSPNSPEPEPEPDSEADSAPVNDMTSAVDSAAERLRLAQAAADAARDELAAALRAANAAGASANQLARRVSGTLSRPVVLKLLAE
;
A
#
# COMPACT_ATOMS: atom_id res chain seq x y z
N MET A 1 -18.21 43.06 12.56
CA MET A 1 -16.87 42.67 12.08
C MET A 1 -16.92 41.18 11.82
N THR A 2 -17.09 40.79 10.57
CA THR A 2 -17.12 39.40 10.11
C THR A 2 -15.68 38.94 9.86
N THR A 3 -15.21 37.98 10.64
CA THR A 3 -13.89 37.35 10.47
C THR A 3 -13.95 36.44 9.25
N GLU A 4 -13.30 36.86 8.17
CA GLU A 4 -13.11 36.10 6.94
C GLU A 4 -12.06 35.00 7.18
N ALA A 5 -12.49 33.73 7.14
CA ALA A 5 -11.58 32.59 7.23
C ALA A 5 -10.77 32.42 5.92
N ALA A 6 -9.48 32.71 6.05
CA ALA A 6 -8.35 32.69 5.10
C ALA A 6 -8.48 32.00 3.72
N PRO A 7 -8.11 32.67 2.62
CA PRO A 7 -8.05 32.12 1.25
C PRO A 7 -6.79 31.29 0.90
N SER A 8 -5.77 31.21 1.78
CA SER A 8 -4.48 30.55 1.46
C SER A 8 -4.51 29.02 1.59
N THR A 9 -5.24 28.47 2.57
CA THR A 9 -5.34 27.03 2.84
C THR A 9 -6.14 26.30 1.77
N ARG A 10 -7.25 26.88 1.31
CA ARG A 10 -8.05 26.32 0.20
C ARG A 10 -7.25 26.21 -1.11
N ARG A 11 -6.34 27.15 -1.37
CA ARG A 11 -5.47 27.12 -2.57
C ARG A 11 -4.37 26.05 -2.45
N SER A 12 -3.82 25.82 -1.25
CA SER A 12 -2.84 24.74 -1.05
C SER A 12 -3.47 23.36 -1.25
N ASP A 13 -4.69 23.16 -0.79
CA ASP A 13 -5.39 21.87 -0.89
C ASP A 13 -5.75 21.54 -2.33
N ALA A 14 -6.28 22.53 -3.08
CA ALA A 14 -6.57 22.37 -4.50
C ALA A 14 -5.31 22.03 -5.32
N THR A 15 -4.17 22.65 -4.97
CA THR A 15 -2.89 22.37 -5.63
C THR A 15 -2.38 20.97 -5.29
N ARG A 16 -2.51 20.53 -4.04
CA ARG A 16 -2.16 19.17 -3.63
C ARG A 16 -2.99 18.15 -4.40
N GLN A 17 -4.31 18.33 -4.46
CA GLN A 17 -5.20 17.44 -5.21
C GLN A 17 -4.87 17.39 -6.71
N ALA A 18 -4.54 18.54 -7.33
CA ALA A 18 -4.12 18.58 -8.72
C ALA A 18 -2.83 17.76 -8.96
N LEU A 19 -1.86 17.90 -8.06
CA LEU A 19 -0.62 17.13 -8.10
C LEU A 19 -0.86 15.62 -7.95
N LEU A 20 -1.70 15.22 -7.00
CA LEU A 20 -2.00 13.81 -6.76
C LEU A 20 -2.72 13.18 -7.96
N ARG A 21 -3.70 13.87 -8.54
CA ARG A 21 -4.39 13.41 -9.76
C ARG A 21 -3.41 13.26 -10.93
N ALA A 22 -2.60 14.28 -11.20
CA ALA A 22 -1.61 14.25 -12.27
C ALA A 22 -0.59 13.11 -12.10
N ALA A 23 -0.11 12.91 -10.87
CA ALA A 23 0.83 11.84 -10.57
C ALA A 23 0.18 10.46 -10.71
N ARG A 24 -1.05 10.27 -10.21
CA ARG A 24 -1.82 9.03 -10.38
C ARG A 24 -1.99 8.66 -11.85
N ASP A 25 -2.39 9.61 -12.68
CA ASP A 25 -2.60 9.37 -14.11
C ASP A 25 -1.27 9.04 -14.83
N GLU A 26 -0.21 9.78 -14.55
CA GLU A 26 1.12 9.54 -15.12
C GLU A 26 1.65 8.15 -14.73
N PHE A 27 1.63 7.79 -13.44
CA PHE A 27 2.13 6.49 -12.99
C PHE A 27 1.24 5.34 -13.46
N ALA A 28 -0.08 5.50 -13.46
CA ALA A 28 -0.97 4.49 -14.00
C ALA A 28 -0.68 4.27 -15.48
N GLN A 29 -0.44 5.32 -16.27
CA GLN A 29 -0.20 5.20 -17.70
C GLN A 29 1.19 4.62 -18.02
N TYR A 30 2.24 5.14 -17.40
CA TYR A 30 3.64 4.89 -17.81
C TYR A 30 4.45 4.03 -16.84
N GLY A 31 3.89 3.68 -15.68
CA GLY A 31 4.59 2.94 -14.63
C GLY A 31 5.70 3.76 -13.96
N LEU A 32 6.31 3.20 -12.92
CA LEU A 32 7.35 3.90 -12.14
C LEU A 32 8.57 4.26 -13.00
N ALA A 33 9.05 3.33 -13.84
CA ALA A 33 10.20 3.55 -14.70
C ALA A 33 9.92 4.62 -15.78
N GLY A 34 8.77 4.52 -16.47
CA GLY A 34 8.42 5.39 -17.59
C GLY A 34 7.82 6.75 -17.19
N ALA A 35 7.34 6.90 -15.96
CA ALA A 35 6.80 8.16 -15.46
C ALA A 35 7.88 9.25 -15.34
N ARG A 36 7.48 10.47 -15.72
CA ARG A 36 8.31 11.68 -15.72
C ARG A 36 7.73 12.72 -14.77
N VAL A 37 8.52 13.12 -13.78
CA VAL A 37 8.14 14.19 -12.83
C VAL A 37 7.87 15.52 -13.54
N ASP A 38 8.52 15.78 -14.68
CA ASP A 38 8.25 16.97 -15.51
C ASP A 38 6.80 17.02 -16.00
N ARG A 39 6.26 15.89 -16.52
CA ARG A 39 4.89 15.81 -17.02
C ARG A 39 3.87 15.97 -15.89
N ILE A 40 4.19 15.40 -14.73
CA ILE A 40 3.38 15.57 -13.51
C ILE A 40 3.33 17.04 -13.11
N ALA A 41 4.49 17.71 -13.09
CA ALA A 41 4.60 19.12 -12.72
C ALA A 41 3.79 20.02 -13.67
N GLU A 42 3.94 19.81 -14.98
CA GLU A 42 3.20 20.53 -16.02
C GLU A 42 1.68 20.32 -15.89
N ALA A 43 1.23 19.08 -15.80
CA ALA A 43 -0.19 18.74 -15.68
C ALA A 43 -0.83 19.27 -14.38
N ALA A 44 -0.06 19.31 -13.29
CA ALA A 44 -0.52 19.82 -12.00
C ALA A 44 -0.40 21.36 -11.87
N GLY A 45 0.27 22.04 -12.80
CA GLY A 45 0.56 23.47 -12.70
C GLY A 45 1.48 23.82 -11.53
N VAL A 46 2.41 22.92 -11.17
CA VAL A 46 3.36 23.13 -10.07
C VAL A 46 4.80 23.08 -10.58
N ASN A 47 5.73 23.69 -9.84
CA ASN A 47 7.14 23.54 -10.13
C ASN A 47 7.63 22.14 -9.70
N LYS A 48 8.45 21.50 -10.55
CA LYS A 48 9.15 20.24 -10.27
C LYS A 48 9.94 20.25 -8.95
N GLU A 49 10.64 21.34 -8.63
CA GLU A 49 11.37 21.45 -7.36
C GLU A 49 10.44 21.32 -6.15
N ARG A 50 9.21 21.82 -6.25
CA ARG A 50 8.20 21.66 -5.20
C ARG A 50 7.81 20.20 -5.00
N ILE A 51 7.73 19.41 -6.07
CA ILE A 51 7.42 17.98 -5.98
C ILE A 51 8.54 17.26 -5.22
N TYR A 52 9.80 17.49 -5.56
CA TYR A 52 10.92 16.92 -4.80
C TYR A 52 10.99 17.44 -3.37
N GLY A 53 10.67 18.71 -3.13
CA GLY A 53 10.60 19.25 -1.77
C GLY A 53 9.52 18.56 -0.91
N LEU A 54 8.40 18.15 -1.51
CA LEU A 54 7.30 17.48 -0.80
C LEU A 54 7.55 15.98 -0.58
N PHE A 55 8.08 15.28 -1.60
CA PHE A 55 8.13 13.82 -1.60
C PHE A 55 9.55 13.25 -1.56
N GLY A 56 10.58 14.06 -1.80
CA GLY A 56 11.99 13.67 -1.81
C GLY A 56 12.42 12.91 -3.07
N SER A 57 11.67 11.91 -3.52
CA SER A 57 12.00 11.11 -4.71
C SER A 57 10.76 10.71 -5.53
N LYS A 58 10.99 10.24 -6.75
CA LYS A 58 9.92 9.71 -7.63
C LYS A 58 9.32 8.44 -7.04
N ASP A 59 10.13 7.58 -6.46
CA ASP A 59 9.71 6.35 -5.77
C ASP A 59 8.79 6.67 -4.60
N LYS A 60 9.19 7.58 -3.69
CA LYS A 60 8.35 8.01 -2.57
C LYS A 60 7.05 8.64 -3.03
N LEU A 61 7.09 9.44 -4.11
CA LEU A 61 5.86 9.98 -4.71
C LEU A 61 4.96 8.84 -5.20
N PHE A 62 5.48 7.84 -5.91
CA PHE A 62 4.71 6.68 -6.36
C PHE A 62 4.06 5.94 -5.18
N ASP A 63 4.81 5.74 -4.08
CA ASP A 63 4.32 5.02 -2.91
C ASP A 63 3.15 5.77 -2.24
N VAL A 64 3.29 7.09 -2.08
CA VAL A 64 2.21 7.94 -1.56
C VAL A 64 0.99 7.86 -2.47
N ILE A 65 1.18 7.92 -3.79
CA ILE A 65 0.08 7.84 -4.77
C ILE A 65 -0.62 6.48 -4.71
N LEU A 66 0.13 5.39 -4.59
CA LEU A 66 -0.44 4.06 -4.48
C LEU A 66 -1.27 3.93 -3.19
N ILE A 67 -0.73 4.34 -2.05
CA ILE A 67 -1.42 4.26 -0.75
C ILE A 67 -2.67 5.14 -0.75
N GLU A 68 -2.59 6.39 -1.20
CA GLU A 68 -3.77 7.26 -1.27
C GLU A 68 -4.85 6.70 -2.22
N THR A 69 -4.45 6.04 -3.31
CA THR A 69 -5.41 5.40 -4.23
C THR A 69 -6.05 4.15 -3.61
N ILE A 70 -5.32 3.40 -2.76
CA ILE A 70 -5.87 2.29 -1.97
C ILE A 70 -6.87 2.83 -0.94
N ASP A 71 -6.52 3.91 -0.23
CA ASP A 71 -7.40 4.51 0.78
C ASP A 71 -8.71 5.01 0.15
N GLU A 72 -8.64 5.72 -0.99
CA GLU A 72 -9.82 6.15 -1.75
C GLU A 72 -10.72 4.98 -2.17
N PHE A 73 -10.12 3.86 -2.62
CA PHE A 73 -10.88 2.66 -2.94
C PHE A 73 -11.62 2.09 -1.73
N MET A 74 -10.93 2.02 -0.59
CA MET A 74 -11.49 1.45 0.64
C MET A 74 -12.61 2.32 1.20
N GLU A 75 -12.46 3.66 1.16
CA GLU A 75 -13.50 4.61 1.56
C GLU A 75 -14.74 4.49 0.67
N MET A 76 -14.54 4.42 -0.65
CA MET A 76 -15.65 4.42 -1.62
C MET A 76 -16.43 3.10 -1.66
N VAL A 77 -15.74 1.97 -1.54
CA VAL A 77 -16.36 0.65 -1.74
C VAL A 77 -16.74 0.00 -0.41
N ASN A 78 -16.05 0.34 0.69
CA ASN A 78 -16.13 -0.30 2.00
C ASN A 78 -16.47 -1.79 1.89
N PRO A 79 -15.64 -2.57 1.19
CA PRO A 79 -16.13 -3.75 0.49
C PRO A 79 -16.58 -4.88 1.41
N LEU A 80 -16.10 -4.89 2.66
CA LEU A 80 -16.44 -5.88 3.67
C LEU A 80 -17.68 -5.54 4.51
N ALA A 81 -18.17 -4.30 4.46
CA ALA A 81 -19.30 -3.90 5.30
C ALA A 81 -20.59 -4.57 4.83
N GLU A 82 -21.04 -5.55 5.62
CA GLU A 82 -22.35 -6.23 5.50
C GLU A 82 -22.60 -6.90 4.15
N THR A 83 -21.54 -7.26 3.44
CA THR A 83 -21.61 -8.00 2.16
C THR A 83 -21.43 -9.48 2.38
N ASP A 84 -22.04 -10.27 1.49
CA ASP A 84 -21.63 -11.67 1.29
C ASP A 84 -20.44 -11.74 0.30
N PRO A 85 -19.70 -12.86 0.24
CA PRO A 85 -18.54 -13.01 -0.63
C PRO A 85 -18.79 -12.75 -2.13
N GLY A 86 -20.00 -13.04 -2.62
CA GLY A 86 -20.38 -12.72 -4.00
C GLY A 86 -20.56 -11.22 -4.23
N GLU A 87 -21.25 -10.52 -3.32
CA GLU A 87 -21.39 -9.06 -3.39
C GLU A 87 -20.04 -8.36 -3.20
N TYR A 88 -19.14 -8.92 -2.38
CA TYR A 88 -17.77 -8.44 -2.25
C TYR A 88 -17.04 -8.43 -3.61
N VAL A 89 -17.09 -9.55 -4.33
CA VAL A 89 -16.49 -9.70 -5.68
C VAL A 89 -17.13 -8.74 -6.67
N ALA A 90 -18.45 -8.63 -6.65
CA ALA A 90 -19.21 -7.79 -7.56
C ALA A 90 -18.89 -6.29 -7.37
N LYS A 91 -18.84 -5.82 -6.12
CA LYS A 91 -18.46 -4.44 -5.80
C LYS A 91 -17.01 -4.11 -6.20
N HIS A 92 -16.07 -5.03 -5.96
CA HIS A 92 -14.68 -4.88 -6.41
C HIS A 92 -14.60 -4.76 -7.93
N PHE A 93 -15.27 -5.69 -8.63
CA PHE A 93 -15.31 -5.70 -10.09
C PHE A 93 -15.86 -4.39 -10.65
N ASP A 94 -16.97 -3.89 -10.10
CA ASP A 94 -17.62 -2.65 -10.54
C ASP A 94 -16.71 -1.44 -10.37
N TYR A 95 -16.04 -1.34 -9.21
CA TYR A 95 -15.11 -0.26 -8.95
C TYR A 95 -13.94 -0.31 -9.92
N HIS A 96 -13.22 -1.44 -10.00
CA HIS A 96 -12.03 -1.53 -10.84
C HIS A 96 -12.32 -1.41 -12.33
N SER A 97 -13.52 -1.80 -12.77
CA SER A 97 -13.98 -1.58 -14.14
C SER A 97 -14.17 -0.10 -14.48
N LYS A 98 -14.51 0.74 -13.50
CA LYS A 98 -14.70 2.20 -13.65
C LYS A 98 -13.44 3.01 -13.30
N HIS A 99 -12.59 2.47 -12.43
CA HIS A 99 -11.41 3.12 -11.87
C HIS A 99 -10.16 2.23 -12.09
N PRO A 100 -9.66 2.13 -13.33
CA PRO A 100 -8.57 1.22 -13.68
C PRO A 100 -7.21 1.60 -13.06
N GLN A 101 -7.06 2.84 -12.55
CA GLN A 101 -5.80 3.38 -12.07
C GLN A 101 -5.19 2.53 -10.96
N LEU A 102 -5.99 2.13 -9.95
CA LEU A 102 -5.49 1.34 -8.82
C LEU A 102 -4.91 0.00 -9.29
N MET A 103 -5.63 -0.71 -10.18
CA MET A 103 -5.13 -1.97 -10.74
C MET A 103 -3.83 -1.78 -11.50
N ARG A 104 -3.75 -0.73 -12.33
CA ARG A 104 -2.54 -0.43 -13.09
C ARG A 104 -1.35 -0.11 -12.18
N LEU A 105 -1.56 0.67 -11.13
CA LEU A 105 -0.51 1.00 -10.16
C LEU A 105 0.01 -0.25 -9.44
N MET A 106 -0.88 -1.14 -8.98
CA MET A 106 -0.47 -2.40 -8.34
C MET A 106 0.29 -3.32 -9.30
N LEU A 107 -0.14 -3.40 -10.57
CA LEU A 107 0.59 -4.17 -11.58
C LEU A 107 1.96 -3.57 -11.89
N TRP A 108 2.08 -2.23 -11.92
CA TRP A 108 3.36 -1.57 -12.10
C TRP A 108 4.30 -1.74 -10.91
N GLU A 109 3.76 -1.72 -9.69
CA GLU A 109 4.52 -2.09 -8.48
C GLU A 109 5.09 -3.49 -8.64
N ALA A 110 4.25 -4.48 -8.96
CA ALA A 110 4.65 -5.87 -9.13
C ALA A 110 5.70 -6.05 -10.25
N LEU A 111 5.51 -5.42 -11.41
CA LEU A 111 6.44 -5.51 -12.54
C LEU A 111 7.78 -4.84 -12.28
N HIS A 112 7.80 -3.79 -11.46
CA HIS A 112 9.03 -3.04 -11.18
C HIS A 112 9.82 -3.65 -10.02
N ARG A 113 9.15 -4.16 -9.00
CA ARG A 113 9.76 -4.53 -7.72
C ARG A 113 9.78 -6.05 -7.45
N GLY A 114 8.92 -6.83 -8.10
CA GLY A 114 8.85 -8.27 -7.87
C GLY A 114 8.38 -8.64 -6.46
N ASP A 115 8.92 -9.74 -5.93
CA ASP A 115 8.63 -10.30 -4.60
C ASP A 115 9.57 -9.79 -3.49
N ASP A 116 10.57 -8.97 -3.84
CA ASP A 116 11.63 -8.57 -2.92
C ASP A 116 11.13 -7.69 -1.76
N GLU A 117 10.21 -6.73 -1.98
CA GLU A 117 9.59 -5.91 -0.92
C GLU A 117 8.21 -5.33 -1.34
N ALA A 118 7.16 -5.57 -0.55
CA ALA A 118 5.89 -4.83 -0.67
C ALA A 118 6.07 -3.43 -0.08
N HIS A 119 5.85 -2.37 -0.87
CA HIS A 119 6.10 -1.03 -0.36
C HIS A 119 5.03 -0.57 0.61
N ASP A 120 5.54 -0.11 1.74
CA ASP A 120 4.75 0.28 2.89
C ASP A 120 5.41 1.46 3.58
N ILE A 121 4.65 2.54 3.74
CA ILE A 121 5.09 3.72 4.47
C ILE A 121 4.74 3.50 5.94
N ASP A 122 5.77 3.26 6.76
CA ASP A 122 5.67 3.05 8.21
C ASP A 122 4.79 1.86 8.63
N GLY A 123 4.71 0.81 7.80
CA GLY A 123 3.92 -0.39 8.09
C GLY A 123 2.39 -0.21 7.96
N LYS A 124 1.93 0.93 7.44
CA LYS A 124 0.50 1.27 7.32
C LYS A 124 -0.26 0.30 6.43
N ARG A 125 0.29 -0.03 5.26
CA ARG A 125 -0.34 -0.92 4.28
C ARG A 125 -0.41 -2.35 4.78
N ALA A 126 0.63 -2.85 5.44
CA ALA A 126 0.65 -4.16 6.07
C ALA A 126 -0.40 -4.26 7.18
N ARG A 127 -0.44 -3.29 8.11
CA ARG A 127 -1.48 -3.23 9.15
C ARG A 127 -2.88 -3.17 8.55
N HIS A 128 -3.06 -2.39 7.48
CA HIS A 128 -4.33 -2.32 6.77
C HIS A 128 -4.75 -3.69 6.22
N TYR A 129 -3.86 -4.41 5.54
CA TYR A 129 -4.17 -5.75 5.04
C TYR A 129 -4.47 -6.74 6.18
N GLN A 130 -3.69 -6.73 7.26
CA GLN A 130 -3.93 -7.58 8.44
C GLN A 130 -5.33 -7.33 9.03
N GLN A 131 -5.72 -6.07 9.21
CA GLN A 131 -7.07 -5.70 9.69
C GLN A 131 -8.17 -6.14 8.71
N LYS A 132 -7.93 -5.98 7.41
CA LYS A 132 -8.84 -6.43 6.35
C LYS A 132 -9.00 -7.95 6.39
N PHE A 133 -7.93 -8.70 6.63
CA PHE A 133 -7.92 -10.16 6.71
C PHE A 133 -8.71 -10.65 7.93
N ALA A 134 -8.43 -10.10 9.11
CA ALA A 134 -9.18 -10.42 10.32
C ALA A 134 -10.68 -10.10 10.18
N SER A 135 -11.00 -8.97 9.55
CA SER A 135 -12.38 -8.56 9.29
C SER A 135 -13.08 -9.52 8.31
N ALA A 136 -12.41 -9.97 7.25
CA ALA A 136 -12.97 -10.94 6.31
C ALA A 136 -13.21 -12.32 6.96
N SER A 137 -12.27 -12.81 7.77
CA SER A 137 -12.47 -14.04 8.55
C SER A 137 -13.72 -13.96 9.42
N LYS A 138 -13.88 -12.87 10.18
CA LYS A 138 -15.06 -12.65 11.03
C LYS A 138 -16.35 -12.54 10.21
N GLN A 139 -16.32 -11.73 9.15
CA GLN A 139 -17.49 -11.43 8.32
C GLN A 139 -18.01 -12.68 7.58
N PHE A 140 -17.10 -13.51 7.07
CA PHE A 140 -17.44 -14.66 6.24
C PHE A 140 -17.41 -16.00 6.99
N GLY A 141 -17.14 -15.98 8.31
CA GLY A 141 -17.16 -17.18 9.16
C GLY A 141 -16.02 -18.16 8.85
N VAL A 142 -14.84 -17.65 8.52
CA VAL A 142 -13.67 -18.43 8.07
C VAL A 142 -12.59 -18.38 9.13
N ASP A 143 -11.82 -19.47 9.27
CA ASP A 143 -10.70 -19.53 10.20
C ASP A 143 -9.77 -18.29 10.07
N PRO A 144 -9.31 -17.67 11.18
CA PRO A 144 -8.43 -16.51 11.13
C PRO A 144 -7.15 -16.72 10.32
N GLY A 145 -6.58 -17.93 10.32
CA GLY A 145 -5.41 -18.28 9.52
C GLY A 145 -5.67 -18.28 8.02
N ASN A 146 -6.94 -18.39 7.60
CA ASN A 146 -7.35 -18.45 6.20
C ASN A 146 -7.90 -17.13 5.64
N GLY A 147 -8.08 -16.09 6.46
CA GLY A 147 -8.65 -14.81 6.01
C GLY A 147 -7.86 -14.14 4.88
N GLY A 148 -6.53 -14.22 4.94
CA GLY A 148 -5.66 -13.73 3.88
C GLY A 148 -5.81 -14.51 2.57
N LEU A 149 -5.85 -15.85 2.65
CA LEU A 149 -6.04 -16.72 1.48
C LEU A 149 -7.41 -16.51 0.83
N LEU A 150 -8.46 -16.38 1.65
CA LEU A 150 -9.81 -16.08 1.18
C LEU A 150 -9.84 -14.76 0.40
N LEU A 151 -9.29 -13.69 0.98
CA LEU A 151 -9.28 -12.40 0.32
C LEU A 151 -8.43 -12.38 -0.94
N LEU A 152 -7.31 -13.09 -0.94
CA LEU A 152 -6.49 -13.30 -2.14
C LEU A 152 -7.33 -13.96 -3.25
N ALA A 153 -8.07 -15.01 -2.93
CA ALA A 153 -8.94 -15.70 -3.89
C ALA A 153 -10.06 -14.79 -4.41
N LEU A 154 -10.79 -14.09 -3.52
CA LEU A 154 -11.88 -13.19 -3.91
C LEU A 154 -11.38 -12.01 -4.76
N CYS A 155 -10.24 -11.41 -4.40
CA CYS A 155 -9.61 -10.34 -5.19
C CYS A 155 -9.12 -10.87 -6.54
N GLY A 156 -8.56 -12.08 -6.59
CA GLY A 156 -8.17 -12.73 -7.84
C GLY A 156 -9.37 -12.88 -8.79
N LEU A 157 -10.49 -13.36 -8.26
CA LEU A 157 -11.72 -13.57 -9.00
C LEU A 157 -12.32 -12.26 -9.54
N SER A 158 -12.25 -11.17 -8.77
CA SER A 158 -12.77 -9.87 -9.18
C SER A 158 -11.87 -9.11 -10.15
N ASN A 159 -10.55 -9.33 -10.10
CA ASN A 159 -9.57 -8.42 -10.73
C ASN A 159 -8.80 -9.04 -11.89
N TRP A 160 -8.61 -10.36 -11.91
CA TRP A 160 -7.74 -11.01 -12.89
C TRP A 160 -8.16 -10.72 -14.33
N ASN A 161 -9.46 -10.83 -14.62
CA ASN A 161 -10.02 -10.54 -15.94
C ASN A 161 -9.77 -9.08 -16.39
N LEU A 162 -9.69 -8.14 -15.45
CA LEU A 162 -9.40 -6.73 -15.73
C LEU A 162 -7.90 -6.47 -15.95
N ALA A 163 -7.03 -7.29 -15.35
CA ALA A 163 -5.59 -7.19 -15.48
C ALA A 163 -5.06 -7.72 -16.83
N ILE A 164 -5.77 -8.68 -17.44
CA ILE A 164 -5.35 -9.40 -18.65
C ILE A 164 -6.45 -9.43 -19.73
N PRO A 165 -6.96 -8.26 -20.18
CA PRO A 165 -8.09 -8.19 -21.12
C PRO A 165 -7.83 -8.93 -22.45
N GLN A 166 -6.58 -9.01 -22.88
CA GLN A 166 -6.18 -9.77 -24.07
C GLN A 166 -6.42 -11.27 -23.92
N VAL A 167 -6.17 -11.84 -22.74
CA VAL A 167 -6.39 -13.26 -22.47
C VAL A 167 -7.89 -13.54 -22.31
N VAL A 168 -8.64 -12.63 -21.67
CA VAL A 168 -10.10 -12.73 -21.58
C VAL A 168 -10.72 -12.78 -22.99
N ARG A 169 -10.26 -11.94 -23.91
CA ARG A 169 -10.73 -11.95 -25.31
C ARG A 169 -10.42 -13.26 -26.02
N LEU A 170 -9.27 -13.86 -25.76
CA LEU A 170 -8.90 -15.16 -26.32
C LEU A 170 -9.74 -16.31 -25.76
N LEU A 171 -10.06 -16.28 -24.46
CA LEU A 171 -10.83 -17.32 -23.79
C LEU A 171 -12.34 -17.25 -24.09
N LEU A 172 -12.91 -16.04 -24.10
CA LEU A 172 -14.36 -15.84 -24.19
C LEU A 172 -14.84 -15.44 -25.59
N GLY A 173 -13.93 -15.07 -26.49
CA GLY A 173 -14.26 -14.62 -27.84
C GLY A 173 -15.26 -13.45 -27.82
N PRO A 174 -16.39 -13.54 -28.55
CA PRO A 174 -17.45 -12.52 -28.53
C PRO A 174 -18.02 -12.22 -27.13
N GLY A 175 -17.95 -13.17 -26.19
CA GLY A 175 -18.44 -12.97 -24.81
C GLY A 175 -17.56 -12.05 -23.96
N ALA A 176 -16.36 -11.70 -24.42
CA ALA A 176 -15.42 -10.88 -23.65
C ALA A 176 -15.91 -9.44 -23.38
N ASP A 177 -16.80 -8.93 -24.22
CA ASP A 177 -17.37 -7.60 -24.07
C ASP A 177 -18.59 -7.60 -23.11
N ASP A 178 -19.12 -8.78 -22.73
CA ASP A 178 -20.18 -8.93 -21.74
C ASP A 178 -19.63 -8.97 -20.32
N LYS A 179 -19.26 -7.77 -19.83
CA LYS A 179 -18.78 -7.58 -18.46
C LYS A 179 -19.83 -7.92 -17.41
N ALA A 180 -21.13 -7.79 -17.73
CA ALA A 180 -22.21 -8.08 -16.80
C ALA A 180 -22.33 -9.59 -16.56
N ALA A 181 -22.31 -10.40 -17.62
CA ALA A 181 -22.28 -11.85 -17.50
C ALA A 181 -21.04 -12.33 -16.75
N THR A 182 -19.87 -11.76 -17.04
CA THR A 182 -18.63 -12.07 -16.32
C THR A 182 -18.76 -11.76 -14.83
N ARG A 183 -19.24 -10.57 -14.48
CA ARG A 183 -19.47 -10.13 -13.10
C ARG A 183 -20.43 -11.07 -12.35
N GLU A 184 -21.57 -11.40 -12.94
CA GLU A 184 -22.56 -12.30 -12.31
C GLU A 184 -22.01 -13.72 -12.14
N PHE A 185 -21.28 -14.24 -13.12
CA PHE A 185 -20.64 -15.55 -12.99
C PHE A 185 -19.65 -15.58 -11.83
N MET A 186 -18.76 -14.60 -11.72
CA MET A 186 -17.78 -14.52 -10.63
C MET A 186 -18.44 -14.35 -9.25
N LYS A 187 -19.52 -13.56 -9.18
CA LYS A 187 -20.32 -13.39 -7.97
C LYS A 187 -20.93 -14.71 -7.49
N GLU A 188 -21.59 -15.45 -8.38
CA GLU A 188 -22.20 -16.74 -8.02
C GLU A 188 -21.16 -17.82 -7.75
N PHE A 189 -20.04 -17.80 -8.47
CA PHE A 189 -18.90 -18.69 -8.21
C PHE A 189 -18.36 -18.49 -6.79
N ALA A 190 -18.16 -17.24 -6.35
CA ALA A 190 -17.72 -16.95 -4.99
C ALA A 190 -18.72 -17.45 -3.94
N ARG A 191 -20.03 -17.24 -4.14
CA ARG A 191 -21.07 -17.77 -3.24
C ARG A 191 -21.05 -19.29 -3.17
N ALA A 192 -20.85 -19.96 -4.30
CA ALA A 192 -20.80 -21.41 -4.37
C ALA A 192 -19.58 -21.97 -3.63
N ALA A 193 -18.39 -21.38 -3.83
CA ALA A 193 -17.15 -21.79 -3.16
C ALA A 193 -17.26 -21.72 -1.63
N MET A 194 -18.05 -20.77 -1.11
CA MET A 194 -18.23 -20.59 0.34
C MET A 194 -19.16 -21.61 1.00
N ARG A 195 -19.83 -22.48 0.21
CA ARG A 195 -20.72 -23.52 0.74
C ARG A 195 -20.00 -24.79 1.16
N ASP A 196 -18.75 -24.95 0.76
CA ASP A 196 -17.92 -26.10 1.14
C ASP A 196 -17.01 -25.73 2.33
N PRO A 197 -17.33 -26.19 3.55
CA PRO A 197 -16.54 -25.89 4.73
C PRO A 197 -15.16 -26.54 4.71
N GLU A 198 -14.93 -27.59 3.90
CA GLU A 198 -13.62 -28.27 3.84
C GLU A 198 -12.54 -27.38 3.21
N LEU A 199 -12.92 -26.49 2.28
CA LEU A 199 -12.01 -25.54 1.63
C LEU A 199 -11.31 -24.57 2.60
N PHE A 200 -11.88 -24.40 3.79
CA PHE A 200 -11.39 -23.45 4.79
C PHE A 200 -10.87 -24.13 6.05
N THR A 201 -10.71 -25.45 6.03
CA THR A 201 -10.04 -26.16 7.11
C THR A 201 -8.54 -25.90 7.04
N PRO A 202 -7.88 -25.52 8.15
CA PRO A 202 -6.43 -25.36 8.16
C PRO A 202 -5.73 -26.66 7.76
N VAL A 203 -4.80 -26.58 6.80
CA VAL A 203 -3.93 -27.72 6.48
C VAL A 203 -3.10 -28.02 7.72
N LYS A 204 -3.31 -29.18 8.36
CA LYS A 204 -2.54 -29.61 9.54
C LYS A 204 -1.05 -29.65 9.19
N GLY A 205 -0.25 -28.77 9.81
CA GLY A 205 1.21 -28.84 9.80
C GLY A 205 1.98 -27.62 9.27
N GLY A 206 1.31 -26.54 8.89
CA GLY A 206 1.97 -25.26 8.60
C GLY A 206 1.71 -24.26 9.71
N ASP A 207 2.76 -23.70 10.33
CA ASP A 207 2.62 -22.47 11.10
C ASP A 207 1.97 -21.43 10.19
N SER A 208 0.75 -20.99 10.52
CA SER A 208 0.11 -19.92 9.77
C SER A 208 0.96 -18.66 9.96
N PRO A 209 1.54 -18.07 8.89
CA PRO A 209 2.40 -16.90 8.99
C PRO A 209 1.65 -15.63 9.43
N ASN A 210 0.34 -15.74 9.67
CA ASN A 210 -0.55 -14.64 10.04
C ASN A 210 -1.34 -14.94 11.33
N SER A 211 -0.85 -15.85 12.17
CA SER A 211 -1.34 -15.91 13.56
C SER A 211 -1.11 -14.54 14.20
N PRO A 212 -2.14 -13.81 14.66
CA PRO A 212 -1.92 -12.54 15.34
C PRO A 212 -1.01 -12.80 16.53
N GLU A 213 0.08 -12.03 16.65
CA GLU A 213 0.86 -12.02 17.89
C GLU A 213 -0.11 -11.72 19.05
N PRO A 214 -0.04 -12.46 20.17
CA PRO A 214 -0.91 -12.19 21.30
C PRO A 214 -0.69 -10.75 21.76
N GLU A 215 -1.76 -9.95 21.77
CA GLU A 215 -1.72 -8.61 22.35
C GLU A 215 -1.21 -8.69 23.80
N PRO A 216 -0.30 -7.81 24.24
CA PRO A 216 0.10 -7.76 25.63
C PRO A 216 -1.14 -7.41 26.48
N GLU A 217 -1.40 -8.21 27.51
CA GLU A 217 -2.51 -7.98 28.44
C GLU A 217 -2.42 -6.57 29.05
N PRO A 218 -3.55 -5.86 29.21
CA PRO A 218 -3.53 -4.56 29.84
C PRO A 218 -3.32 -4.73 31.34
N ASP A 219 -2.16 -4.29 31.82
CA ASP A 219 -1.94 -4.10 33.26
C ASP A 219 -3.03 -3.19 33.82
N SER A 220 -3.79 -3.73 34.76
CA SER A 220 -4.78 -3.03 35.54
C SER A 220 -4.12 -2.06 36.52
N GLU A 221 -4.75 -0.89 36.67
CA GLU A 221 -4.52 0.17 37.66
C GLU A 221 -3.60 1.35 37.24
N ALA A 222 -4.23 2.43 36.78
CA ALA A 222 -3.97 3.77 37.32
C ALA A 222 -5.06 4.77 36.89
N ASP A 223 -5.93 5.06 37.85
CA ASP A 223 -6.33 6.40 38.31
C ASP A 223 -6.84 7.47 37.32
N SER A 224 -7.96 8.05 37.71
CA SER A 224 -8.67 9.14 37.03
C SER A 224 -8.08 10.52 37.34
N ALA A 225 -7.63 11.28 36.32
CA ALA A 225 -7.58 12.76 36.33
C ALA A 225 -7.34 13.33 34.90
N PRO A 226 -7.47 14.65 34.65
CA PRO A 226 -8.56 15.26 33.89
C PRO A 226 -8.21 15.65 32.44
N VAL A 227 -9.26 15.98 31.69
CA VAL A 227 -9.23 16.57 30.35
C VAL A 227 -8.59 17.96 30.39
N ASN A 228 -7.33 18.08 29.99
CA ASN A 228 -6.81 19.17 29.13
C ASN A 228 -5.30 18.99 28.86
N ASP A 229 -4.95 18.70 27.60
CA ASP A 229 -3.92 19.41 26.81
C ASP A 229 -3.45 18.54 25.62
N MET A 230 -4.19 18.55 24.51
CA MET A 230 -3.75 17.86 23.29
C MET A 230 -2.46 18.46 22.70
N THR A 231 -2.07 19.67 23.10
CA THR A 231 -0.86 20.35 22.61
C THR A 231 0.39 19.67 23.19
N SER A 232 0.43 19.40 24.50
CA SER A 232 1.55 18.67 25.10
C SER A 232 1.66 17.22 24.62
N ALA A 233 0.54 16.56 24.30
CA ALA A 233 0.56 15.23 23.70
C ALA A 233 1.19 15.23 22.30
N VAL A 234 0.87 16.24 21.48
CA VAL A 234 1.47 16.43 20.15
C VAL A 234 2.95 16.79 20.27
N ASP A 235 3.32 17.68 21.20
CA ASP A 235 4.72 18.07 21.42
C ASP A 235 5.56 16.87 21.89
N SER A 236 5.01 16.03 22.78
CA SER A 236 5.65 14.79 23.22
C SER A 236 5.80 13.78 22.07
N ALA A 237 4.80 13.65 21.20
CA ALA A 237 4.90 12.81 20.01
C ALA A 237 5.93 13.35 19.00
N ALA A 238 5.97 14.67 18.79
CA ALA A 238 6.94 15.32 17.91
C ALA A 238 8.37 15.14 18.43
N GLU A 239 8.58 15.22 19.75
CA GLU A 239 9.90 15.02 20.35
C GLU A 239 10.36 13.57 20.24
N ARG A 240 9.47 12.60 20.49
CA ARG A 240 9.77 11.18 20.24
C ARG A 240 10.16 10.93 18.78
N LEU A 241 9.50 11.59 17.83
CA LEU A 241 9.84 11.48 16.41
C LEU A 241 11.23 12.07 16.11
N ARG A 242 11.57 13.25 16.66
CA ARG A 242 12.89 13.85 16.48
C ARG A 242 14.01 12.98 17.04
N LEU A 243 13.80 12.41 18.23
CA LEU A 243 14.76 11.49 18.85
C LEU A 243 14.93 10.21 18.03
N ALA A 244 13.83 9.64 17.53
CA ALA A 244 13.88 8.46 16.66
C ALA A 244 14.59 8.75 15.33
N GLN A 245 14.35 9.92 14.74
CA GLN A 245 15.04 10.37 13.52
C GLN A 245 16.54 10.56 13.77
N ALA A 246 16.93 11.22 14.85
CA ALA A 246 18.34 11.41 15.22
C ALA A 246 19.05 10.07 15.46
N ALA A 247 18.39 9.13 16.13
CA ALA A 247 18.92 7.77 16.34
C ALA A 247 19.06 7.01 15.01
N ALA A 248 18.08 7.12 14.11
CA ALA A 248 18.12 6.49 12.79
C ALA A 248 19.23 7.08 11.91
N ASP A 249 19.46 8.39 11.96
CA ASP A 249 20.54 9.06 11.23
C ASP A 249 21.91 8.62 11.76
N ALA A 250 22.09 8.58 13.08
CA ALA A 250 23.31 8.06 13.70
C ALA A 250 23.60 6.60 13.33
N ALA A 251 22.57 5.74 13.33
CA ALA A 251 22.71 4.34 12.90
C ALA A 251 23.07 4.21 11.41
N ARG A 252 22.56 5.09 10.55
CA ARG A 252 22.95 5.12 9.12
C ARG A 252 24.40 5.55 8.95
N ASP A 253 24.87 6.53 9.72
CA ASP A 253 26.26 6.98 9.67
C ASP A 253 27.22 5.88 10.14
N GLU A 254 26.88 5.17 11.21
CA GLU A 254 27.62 4.00 11.70
C GLU A 254 27.68 2.90 10.63
N LEU A 255 26.55 2.57 10.01
CA LEU A 255 26.48 1.58 8.93
C LEU A 255 27.33 2.00 7.73
N ALA A 256 27.27 3.26 7.33
CA ALA A 256 28.09 3.80 6.23
C ALA A 256 29.58 3.70 6.55
N ALA A 257 30.00 4.03 7.78
CA ALA A 257 31.38 3.88 8.22
C ALA A 257 31.83 2.41 8.19
N ALA A 258 30.99 1.49 8.67
CA ALA A 258 31.26 0.05 8.63
C ALA A 258 31.39 -0.50 7.20
N LEU A 259 30.51 -0.07 6.29
CA LEU A 259 30.57 -0.43 4.87
C LEU A 259 31.87 0.04 4.20
N ARG A 260 32.29 1.29 4.45
CA ARG A 260 33.55 1.82 3.92
C ARG A 260 34.76 1.08 4.48
N ALA A 261 34.79 0.80 5.79
CA ALA A 261 35.86 0.05 6.41
C ALA A 261 35.98 -1.38 5.83
N ALA A 262 34.85 -2.07 5.63
CA ALA A 262 34.83 -3.40 5.02
C ALA A 262 35.27 -3.38 3.55
N ASN A 263 34.90 -2.33 2.79
CA ASN A 263 35.36 -2.15 1.41
C ASN A 263 36.87 -1.90 1.35
N ALA A 264 37.41 -1.08 2.25
CA ALA A 264 38.84 -0.84 2.39
C ALA A 264 39.63 -2.11 2.79
N ALA A 265 38.99 -3.03 3.53
CA ALA A 265 39.53 -4.34 3.88
C ALA A 265 39.40 -5.39 2.75
N GLY A 266 38.90 -5.01 1.57
CA GLY A 266 38.88 -5.85 0.36
C GLY A 266 37.54 -6.54 0.05
N ALA A 267 36.47 -6.27 0.80
CA ALA A 267 35.14 -6.75 0.42
C ALA A 267 34.63 -6.00 -0.82
N SER A 268 34.08 -6.71 -1.80
CA SER A 268 33.54 -6.06 -2.99
C SER A 268 32.22 -5.32 -2.69
N ALA A 269 31.96 -4.23 -3.40
CA ALA A 269 30.72 -3.47 -3.28
C ALA A 269 29.44 -4.33 -3.47
N ASN A 270 29.49 -5.36 -4.33
CA ASN A 270 28.38 -6.30 -4.52
C ASN A 270 28.15 -7.22 -3.30
N GLN A 271 29.23 -7.69 -2.65
CA GLN A 271 29.10 -8.48 -1.42
C GLN A 271 28.53 -7.63 -0.28
N LEU A 272 28.98 -6.37 -0.17
CA LEU A 272 28.48 -5.44 0.83
C LEU A 272 27.02 -5.09 0.61
N ALA A 273 26.62 -4.76 -0.63
CA ALA A 273 25.23 -4.48 -0.98
C ALA A 273 24.29 -5.67 -0.68
N ARG A 274 24.76 -6.91 -0.89
CA ARG A 274 23.98 -8.11 -0.57
C ARG A 274 23.82 -8.33 0.95
N ARG A 275 24.83 -8.00 1.76
CA ARG A 275 24.80 -8.20 3.22
C ARG A 275 23.85 -7.25 3.94
N VAL A 276 23.61 -6.06 3.38
CA VAL A 276 22.68 -5.05 3.92
C VAL A 276 21.40 -4.94 3.10
N SER A 277 21.14 -5.94 2.24
CA SER A 277 19.89 -6.04 1.46
C SER A 277 18.71 -6.13 2.43
N GLY A 278 17.77 -5.18 2.34
CA GLY A 278 16.66 -5.00 3.28
C GLY A 278 16.88 -3.86 4.31
N THR A 279 18.10 -3.33 4.43
CA THR A 279 18.38 -2.11 5.22
C THR A 279 18.70 -0.92 4.31
N LEU A 280 19.48 -1.13 3.25
CA LEU A 280 19.82 -0.12 2.25
C LEU A 280 19.73 -0.71 0.85
N SER A 281 19.17 0.04 -0.10
CA SER A 281 19.13 -0.38 -1.50
C SER A 281 20.53 -0.35 -2.13
N ARG A 282 20.77 -1.23 -3.10
CA ARG A 282 22.07 -1.34 -3.79
C ARG A 282 22.58 -0.01 -4.36
N PRO A 283 21.76 0.86 -5.00
CA PRO A 283 22.22 2.18 -5.45
C PRO A 283 22.71 3.07 -4.30
N VAL A 284 22.09 2.99 -3.13
CA VAL A 284 22.48 3.78 -1.94
C VAL A 284 23.80 3.30 -1.38
N VAL A 285 24.01 1.97 -1.29
CA VAL A 285 25.30 1.39 -0.86
C VAL A 285 26.43 1.82 -1.80
N LEU A 286 26.21 1.78 -3.11
CA LEU A 286 27.21 2.21 -4.09
C LEU A 286 27.55 3.70 -3.96
N LYS A 287 26.56 4.54 -3.67
CA LYS A 287 26.78 5.97 -3.43
C LYS A 287 27.58 6.22 -2.15
N LEU A 288 27.24 5.55 -1.05
CA LEU A 288 27.95 5.67 0.24
C LEU A 288 29.42 5.21 0.17
N LEU A 289 29.72 4.23 -0.69
CA LEU A 289 31.09 3.77 -0.93
C LEU A 289 31.91 4.71 -1.83
N ALA A 290 31.25 5.62 -2.56
CA ALA A 290 31.89 6.59 -3.44
C ALA A 290 32.18 7.94 -2.76
N GLU A 291 31.59 8.18 -1.58
CA GLU A 291 31.82 9.32 -0.68
C GLU A 291 32.93 9.03 0.32
#